data_AF-A0A1G0RKN2-F1
#
_entry.id   AF-A0A1G0RKN2-F1
#
_cell.length_a   1.000
_cell.length_b   1.000
_cell.length_c   1.000
_cell.angle_alpha   90.00
_cell.angle_beta   90.00
_cell.angle_gamma   90.00
#
_symmetry.space_group_name_H-M   'P 1'
#
loop_
_entity.id
_entity.type
_entity.pdbx_description
1 polymer ?
#
loop_
_entity_poly.entity_id
_entity_poly.type
_entity_poly.pdbx_seq_one_letter_code
_entity_poly.pdbx_strand_id
1 'polypeptide(L)'
;MIEMTYNTKEQDREIKGDGSSYDFGARMYNADYGRFFSLDPKSKKYPGISHFSFAANDPINCIDIMGEETFFIHGTNQSANEIKSGDGKLLRESVNFIHSTLSTSTGVVNYGFDWSKQSSWINNVSDRKVAAESLAQYVINNNTKGDDITLVGYSHGGNVAIQAADMIYQKTGQKVNIITIATPTHNEGQYLNYKNSKNNFARELYELYQIKSKENPEFSNGINDMKHFWLNDDGVAGPIAGGEDYYKSSKVHNIHINDGGKDWSKEGSSFLPSFIKSHGFIYYPQMIKDNVEKQKISPLKPVNKDE
;
A
#
# COMPACT_ATOMS: atom_id res chain seq x y z
N MET A 1 25.94 10.81 -8.29
CA MET A 1 24.87 11.31 -7.40
C MET A 1 23.69 11.60 -8.28
N ILE A 2 22.53 11.03 -7.95
CA ILE A 2 21.27 11.31 -8.66
C ILE A 2 20.82 12.72 -8.25
N GLU A 3 20.63 13.61 -9.22
CA GLU A 3 20.31 15.02 -8.97
C GLU A 3 18.83 15.28 -9.27
N MET A 4 18.03 15.35 -8.19
CA MET A 4 16.60 15.61 -8.24
C MET A 4 16.35 17.11 -8.27
N THR A 5 15.66 17.62 -9.28
CA THR A 5 15.58 19.07 -9.52
C THR A 5 14.15 19.53 -9.80
N TYR A 6 13.63 19.31 -11.01
CA TYR A 6 12.32 19.81 -11.43
C TYR A 6 11.20 18.81 -11.09
N ASN A 7 10.17 19.25 -10.35
CA ASN A 7 9.07 18.39 -9.87
C ASN A 7 9.54 17.07 -9.23
N THR A 8 10.63 17.14 -8.45
CA THR A 8 11.26 15.98 -7.79
C THR A 8 11.57 14.84 -8.77
N LYS A 9 11.95 15.16 -10.01
CA LYS A 9 12.40 14.19 -11.02
C LYS A 9 13.90 14.31 -11.25
N GLU A 10 14.50 13.19 -11.64
CA GLU A 10 15.93 13.10 -11.93
C GLU A 10 16.25 13.85 -13.22
N GLN A 11 17.29 14.69 -13.19
CA GLN A 11 17.81 15.31 -14.40
C GLN A 11 18.70 14.32 -15.16
N ASP A 12 18.26 13.90 -16.35
CA ASP A 12 19.06 13.05 -17.23
C ASP A 12 20.03 13.90 -18.05
N ARG A 13 21.33 13.72 -17.77
CA ARG A 13 22.43 14.42 -18.43
C ARG A 13 23.04 13.64 -19.60
N GLU A 14 22.67 12.38 -19.81
CA GLU A 14 23.21 11.56 -20.90
C GLU A 14 22.56 11.94 -22.24
N ILE A 15 21.28 12.33 -22.23
CA ILE A 15 20.54 12.69 -23.44
C ILE A 15 20.83 14.13 -23.89
N LYS A 16 21.04 15.04 -22.95
CA LYS A 16 21.11 16.49 -23.23
C LYS A 16 22.26 17.24 -22.54
N GLY A 17 23.22 16.56 -21.92
CA GLY A 17 24.29 17.21 -21.18
C GLY A 17 23.75 17.98 -19.96
N ASP A 18 24.03 19.28 -19.88
CA ASP A 18 23.46 20.18 -18.86
C ASP A 18 22.03 20.65 -19.16
N GLY A 19 21.46 20.18 -20.27
CA GLY A 19 20.11 20.56 -20.72
C GLY A 19 18.97 20.05 -19.81
N SER A 20 17.77 20.50 -20.13
CA SER A 20 16.59 20.36 -19.27
C SER A 20 15.75 19.10 -19.57
N SER A 21 16.43 17.95 -19.68
CA SER A 21 15.79 16.64 -19.77
C SER A 21 15.57 16.06 -18.38
N TYR A 22 14.34 15.60 -18.10
CA TYR A 22 13.97 15.05 -16.81
C TYR A 22 13.24 13.73 -16.97
N ASP A 23 13.62 12.74 -16.17
CA ASP A 23 12.98 11.42 -16.19
C ASP A 23 11.73 11.41 -15.32
N PHE A 24 10.56 11.36 -15.95
CA PHE A 24 9.27 11.20 -15.26
C PHE A 24 8.83 9.73 -15.16
N GLY A 25 9.72 8.78 -15.42
CA GLY A 25 9.48 7.35 -15.42
C GLY A 25 8.82 6.88 -16.72
N ALA A 26 7.54 7.21 -16.90
CA ALA A 26 6.80 6.78 -18.09
C ALA A 26 7.21 7.53 -19.37
N ARG A 27 7.75 8.75 -19.24
CA ARG A 27 8.14 9.63 -20.34
C ARG A 27 9.32 10.50 -19.95
N MET A 28 10.18 10.80 -20.91
CA MET A 28 11.24 11.79 -20.75
C MET A 28 10.68 13.19 -21.08
N TYR A 29 10.81 14.12 -20.14
CA TYR A 29 10.30 15.49 -20.23
C TYR A 29 11.38 16.45 -20.70
N ASN A 30 11.00 17.40 -21.56
CA ASN A 30 11.88 18.46 -22.02
C ASN A 30 11.34 19.81 -21.52
N ALA A 31 12.00 20.39 -20.51
CA ALA A 31 11.53 21.64 -19.94
C ALA A 31 11.79 22.85 -20.87
N ASP A 32 12.77 22.79 -21.78
CA ASP A 32 13.01 23.87 -22.76
C ASP A 32 11.76 24.11 -23.62
N TYR A 33 11.00 23.06 -23.90
CA TYR A 33 9.80 23.12 -24.74
C TYR A 33 8.49 22.92 -23.96
N GLY A 34 8.55 22.65 -22.66
CA GLY A 34 7.36 22.40 -21.85
C GLY A 34 6.55 21.17 -22.28
N ARG A 35 7.19 20.14 -22.84
CA ARG A 35 6.51 18.96 -23.40
C ARG A 35 7.32 17.67 -23.27
N PHE A 36 6.63 16.53 -23.31
CA PHE A 36 7.29 15.23 -23.35
C PHE A 36 7.83 14.90 -24.74
N PHE A 37 8.89 14.07 -24.77
CA PHE A 37 9.46 13.56 -26.02
C PHE A 37 8.59 12.48 -26.68
N SER A 38 7.69 11.84 -25.93
CA SER A 38 6.82 10.76 -26.38
C SER A 38 5.34 11.05 -26.11
N LEU A 39 4.48 10.33 -26.82
CA LEU A 39 3.03 10.36 -26.62
C LEU A 39 2.68 9.83 -25.21
N ASP A 40 1.70 10.47 -24.58
CA ASP A 40 1.10 10.00 -23.33
C ASP A 40 0.47 8.59 -23.52
N PRO A 41 0.90 7.57 -22.74
CA PRO A 41 0.25 6.26 -22.73
C PRO A 41 -1.24 6.32 -22.41
N LYS A 42 -1.69 7.34 -21.64
CA LYS A 42 -3.09 7.61 -21.30
C LYS A 42 -3.77 8.60 -22.27
N SER A 43 -3.15 8.93 -23.41
CA SER A 43 -3.73 9.80 -24.46
C SER A 43 -5.18 9.48 -24.81
N LYS A 44 -5.52 8.19 -24.92
CA LYS A 44 -6.90 7.73 -25.21
C LYS A 44 -7.94 8.14 -24.15
N LYS A 45 -7.52 8.35 -22.90
CA LYS A 45 -8.38 8.77 -21.79
C LYS A 45 -8.62 10.28 -21.80
N TYR A 46 -7.75 11.05 -22.45
CA TYR A 46 -7.76 12.51 -22.47
C TYR A 46 -7.68 13.08 -23.90
N PRO A 47 -8.65 12.79 -24.78
CA PRO A 47 -8.59 13.20 -26.19
C PRO A 47 -8.60 14.73 -26.40
N GLY A 48 -9.03 15.49 -25.38
CA GLY A 48 -9.05 16.96 -25.41
C GLY A 48 -7.74 17.64 -24.99
N ILE A 49 -6.73 16.87 -24.56
CA ILE A 49 -5.44 17.39 -24.13
C ILE A 49 -4.38 16.91 -25.13
N SER A 50 -3.43 17.77 -25.49
CA SER A 50 -2.32 17.36 -26.34
C SER A 50 -1.59 16.17 -25.71
N HIS A 51 -1.36 15.12 -26.48
CA HIS A 51 -0.70 13.90 -26.01
C HIS A 51 0.78 14.11 -25.62
N PHE A 52 1.34 15.28 -25.90
CA PHE A 52 2.70 15.67 -25.47
C PHE A 52 2.67 16.69 -24.32
N SER A 53 1.48 17.11 -23.88
CA SER A 53 1.30 18.11 -22.83
C SER A 53 1.90 17.62 -21.52
N PHE A 54 2.58 18.54 -20.85
CA PHE A 54 3.02 18.38 -19.48
C PHE A 54 2.03 19.05 -18.54
N ALA A 55 1.55 18.31 -17.53
CA ALA A 55 0.67 18.83 -16.48
C ALA A 55 -0.56 19.58 -17.04
N ALA A 56 -1.13 19.10 -18.15
CA ALA A 56 -2.25 19.73 -18.86
C ALA A 56 -2.02 21.22 -19.24
N ASN A 57 -0.76 21.62 -19.47
CA ASN A 57 -0.29 22.99 -19.68
C ASN A 57 -0.50 23.93 -18.47
N ASP A 58 -0.72 23.38 -17.28
CA ASP A 58 -0.78 24.14 -16.03
C ASP A 58 0.28 23.63 -15.02
N PRO A 59 1.59 23.75 -15.33
CA PRO A 59 2.67 23.20 -14.50
C PRO A 59 2.86 23.93 -13.16
N ILE A 60 2.17 25.05 -12.94
CA ILE A 60 2.18 25.79 -11.68
C ILE A 60 1.22 25.12 -10.69
N ASN A 61 0.05 24.70 -11.16
CA ASN A 61 -0.98 24.12 -10.31
C ASN A 61 -1.07 22.59 -10.40
N CYS A 62 -0.50 21.99 -11.44
CA CYS A 62 -0.54 20.56 -11.71
C CYS A 62 0.88 19.96 -11.78
N ILE A 63 1.04 18.78 -11.18
CA ILE A 63 2.24 17.97 -11.29
C ILE A 63 1.88 16.78 -12.20
N ASP A 64 2.69 16.50 -13.22
CA ASP A 64 2.51 15.31 -14.06
C ASP A 64 2.98 14.07 -13.30
N ILE A 65 2.02 13.33 -12.77
CA ILE A 65 2.19 12.20 -11.83
C ILE A 65 2.28 10.83 -12.54
N MET A 66 2.34 10.80 -13.87
CA MET A 66 2.27 9.55 -14.64
C MET A 66 3.53 8.72 -14.44
N GLY A 67 3.42 7.61 -13.71
CA GLY A 67 4.41 6.55 -13.83
C GLY A 67 4.46 5.53 -12.71
N GLU A 68 3.84 5.74 -11.56
CA GLU A 68 3.83 4.75 -10.47
C GLU A 68 2.61 5.04 -9.60
N GLU A 69 1.72 4.07 -9.35
CA GLU A 69 0.50 4.32 -8.56
C GLU A 69 0.51 3.51 -7.26
N THR A 70 0.60 4.23 -6.15
CA THR A 70 0.30 3.68 -4.83
C THR A 70 -1.20 3.71 -4.61
N PHE A 71 -1.81 2.56 -4.33
CA PHE A 71 -3.23 2.46 -4.03
C PHE A 71 -3.43 2.30 -2.53
N PHE A 72 -4.29 3.13 -1.93
CA PHE A 72 -4.67 2.99 -0.53
C PHE A 72 -5.93 2.16 -0.37
N ILE A 73 -5.91 1.22 0.56
CA ILE A 73 -7.03 0.36 0.92
C ILE A 73 -7.42 0.65 2.36
N HIS A 74 -8.60 1.24 2.55
CA HIS A 74 -9.11 1.63 3.86
C HIS A 74 -9.42 0.42 4.75
N GLY A 75 -9.56 0.65 6.05
CA GLY A 75 -9.85 -0.38 7.03
C GLY A 75 -11.33 -0.74 7.14
N THR A 76 -11.63 -1.62 8.09
CA THR A 76 -12.98 -2.04 8.45
C THR A 76 -13.84 -0.86 8.86
N ASN A 77 -15.11 -0.86 8.45
CA ASN A 77 -16.11 0.13 8.76
C ASN A 77 -15.69 1.57 8.33
N GLN A 78 -14.93 1.64 7.24
CA GLN A 78 -14.54 2.88 6.57
C GLN A 78 -15.00 2.84 5.11
N SER A 79 -14.92 3.99 4.44
CA SER A 79 -15.18 4.14 3.00
C SER A 79 -14.17 5.08 2.35
N ALA A 80 -14.01 4.97 1.03
CA ALA A 80 -13.15 5.88 0.28
C ALA A 80 -13.57 7.35 0.47
N ASN A 81 -14.87 7.63 0.59
CA ASN A 81 -15.37 8.99 0.74
C ASN A 81 -14.99 9.61 2.09
N GLU A 82 -15.02 8.85 3.18
CA GLU A 82 -14.54 9.31 4.49
C GLU A 82 -13.03 9.58 4.47
N ILE A 83 -12.25 8.71 3.83
CA ILE A 83 -10.80 8.91 3.71
C ILE A 83 -10.48 10.18 2.90
N LYS A 84 -11.28 10.49 1.88
CA LYS A 84 -11.12 11.71 1.07
C LYS A 84 -11.66 12.96 1.77
N SER A 85 -12.50 12.83 2.81
CA SER A 85 -13.06 13.95 3.57
C SER A 85 -12.02 14.60 4.49
N GLY A 86 -12.43 15.66 5.20
CA GLY A 86 -11.60 16.27 6.25
C GLY A 86 -11.21 15.31 7.37
N ASP A 87 -12.07 14.33 7.67
CA ASP A 87 -11.87 13.34 8.73
C ASP A 87 -10.68 12.41 8.42
N GLY A 88 -10.45 12.13 7.14
CA GLY A 88 -9.31 11.35 6.66
C GLY A 88 -8.00 12.13 6.53
N LYS A 89 -7.94 13.43 6.88
CA LYS A 89 -6.76 14.28 6.65
C LYS A 89 -5.49 13.71 7.30
N LEU A 90 -5.52 13.39 8.59
CA LEU A 90 -4.35 12.89 9.31
C LEU A 90 -3.89 11.53 8.78
N LEU A 91 -4.82 10.62 8.47
CA LEU A 91 -4.48 9.36 7.84
C LEU A 91 -3.79 9.56 6.49
N ARG A 92 -4.31 10.46 5.65
CA ARG A 92 -3.68 10.78 4.35
C ARG A 92 -2.29 11.39 4.53
N GLU A 93 -2.07 12.22 5.54
CA GLU A 93 -0.74 12.74 5.85
C GLU A 93 0.25 11.61 6.18
N SER A 94 -0.16 10.61 6.97
CA SER A 94 0.66 9.43 7.28
C SER A 94 0.94 8.58 6.04
N VAL A 95 -0.09 8.28 5.25
CA VAL A 95 0.02 7.43 4.06
C VAL A 95 0.84 8.11 2.97
N ASN A 96 0.65 9.41 2.74
CA ASN A 96 1.45 10.17 1.78
C ASN A 96 2.93 10.24 2.20
N PHE A 97 3.21 10.36 3.49
CA PHE A 97 4.59 10.30 3.99
C PHE A 97 5.19 8.91 3.74
N ILE A 98 4.51 7.84 4.15
CA ILE A 98 4.92 6.44 3.90
C ILE A 98 5.19 6.23 2.41
N HIS A 99 4.28 6.66 1.55
CA HIS A 99 4.45 6.62 0.10
C HIS A 99 5.75 7.32 -0.34
N SER A 100 5.92 8.59 0.02
CA SER A 100 7.07 9.40 -0.40
C SER A 100 8.43 8.89 0.09
N THR A 101 8.45 8.11 1.17
CA THR A 101 9.69 7.65 1.79
C THR A 101 9.99 6.19 1.50
N LEU A 102 8.95 5.36 1.34
CA LEU A 102 9.10 3.90 1.32
C LEU A 102 8.60 3.24 0.04
N SER A 103 7.73 3.90 -0.73
CA SER A 103 7.33 3.36 -2.02
C SER A 103 8.44 3.55 -3.03
N THR A 104 8.54 2.62 -3.99
CA THR A 104 9.30 2.87 -5.22
C THR A 104 8.56 3.84 -6.14
N SER A 105 7.26 4.07 -5.88
CA SER A 105 6.39 4.94 -6.64
C SER A 105 6.64 6.44 -6.38
N THR A 106 6.78 7.19 -7.47
CA THR A 106 6.97 8.63 -7.57
C THR A 106 5.69 9.37 -7.99
N GLY A 107 4.57 8.65 -8.11
CA GLY A 107 3.24 9.24 -8.35
C GLY A 107 2.60 9.72 -7.05
N VAL A 108 1.27 9.81 -7.04
CA VAL A 108 0.47 10.15 -5.85
C VAL A 108 -0.34 8.95 -5.38
N VAL A 109 -0.73 8.98 -4.12
CA VAL A 109 -1.57 7.92 -3.55
C VAL A 109 -3.01 8.04 -4.08
N ASN A 110 -3.50 6.95 -4.67
CA ASN A 110 -4.88 6.78 -5.09
C ASN A 110 -5.74 6.29 -3.91
N TYR A 111 -6.62 7.16 -3.42
CA TYR A 111 -7.59 6.89 -2.34
C TYR A 111 -9.00 6.54 -2.87
N GLY A 112 -9.11 6.15 -4.14
CA GLY A 112 -10.39 5.96 -4.81
C GLY A 112 -10.99 4.56 -4.67
N PHE A 113 -10.21 3.56 -4.26
CA PHE A 113 -10.72 2.20 -4.05
C PHE A 113 -11.64 2.13 -2.83
N ASP A 114 -12.81 1.52 -3.00
CA ASP A 114 -13.85 1.43 -1.97
C ASP A 114 -14.36 0.00 -1.85
N TRP A 115 -14.22 -0.59 -0.67
CA TRP A 115 -14.76 -1.91 -0.32
C TRP A 115 -15.73 -1.84 0.87
N SER A 116 -16.29 -0.67 1.14
CA SER A 116 -17.22 -0.42 2.26
C SER A 116 -18.40 -1.40 2.33
N LYS A 117 -18.83 -1.93 1.18
CA LYS A 117 -19.90 -2.94 1.08
C LYS A 117 -19.53 -4.29 1.71
N GLN A 118 -18.24 -4.62 1.76
CA GLN A 118 -17.70 -5.86 2.32
C GLN A 118 -16.99 -5.62 3.67
N SER A 119 -16.73 -4.37 4.05
CA SER A 119 -15.89 -4.01 5.19
C SER A 119 -16.63 -3.93 6.53
N SER A 120 -17.70 -4.70 6.74
CA SER A 120 -18.39 -4.69 8.04
C SER A 120 -17.49 -5.21 9.17
N TRP A 121 -17.81 -4.88 10.43
CA TRP A 121 -17.06 -5.36 11.61
C TRP A 121 -16.91 -6.89 11.70
N ILE A 122 -17.80 -7.63 11.06
CA ILE A 122 -17.82 -9.10 11.05
C ILE A 122 -17.31 -9.69 9.72
N ASN A 123 -16.61 -8.88 8.91
CA ASN A 123 -16.09 -9.35 7.62
C ASN A 123 -15.17 -10.57 7.80
N ASN A 124 -15.30 -11.53 6.90
CA ASN A 124 -14.51 -12.77 6.90
C ASN A 124 -13.60 -12.86 5.67
N VAL A 125 -12.84 -13.95 5.57
CA VAL A 125 -11.89 -14.19 4.46
C VAL A 125 -12.57 -14.14 3.09
N SER A 126 -13.83 -14.61 2.99
CA SER A 126 -14.60 -14.59 1.73
C SER A 126 -15.02 -13.17 1.34
N ASP A 127 -15.44 -12.34 2.30
CA ASP A 127 -15.78 -10.93 2.02
C ASP A 127 -14.55 -10.18 1.52
N ARG A 128 -13.40 -10.42 2.16
CA ARG A 128 -12.12 -9.83 1.75
C ARG A 128 -11.62 -10.38 0.41
N LYS A 129 -11.95 -11.62 0.07
CA LYS A 129 -11.69 -12.16 -1.28
C LYS A 129 -12.48 -11.40 -2.34
N VAL A 130 -13.77 -11.13 -2.11
CA VAL A 130 -14.60 -10.34 -3.04
C VAL A 130 -14.07 -8.91 -3.18
N ALA A 131 -13.66 -8.31 -2.07
CA ALA A 131 -12.99 -7.01 -2.08
C ALA A 131 -11.65 -7.06 -2.86
N ALA A 132 -10.86 -8.12 -2.70
CA ALA A 132 -9.58 -8.29 -3.38
C ALA A 132 -9.73 -8.48 -4.89
N GLU A 133 -10.75 -9.22 -5.34
CA GLU A 133 -11.11 -9.33 -6.76
C GLU A 133 -11.46 -7.96 -7.35
N SER A 134 -12.21 -7.16 -6.60
CA SER A 134 -12.57 -5.79 -6.97
C SER A 134 -11.36 -4.86 -6.98
N LEU A 135 -10.45 -4.99 -6.00
CA LEU A 135 -9.21 -4.23 -5.91
C LEU A 135 -8.29 -4.55 -7.09
N ALA A 136 -8.08 -5.82 -7.40
CA ALA A 136 -7.24 -6.24 -8.52
C ALA A 136 -7.75 -5.63 -9.84
N GLN A 137 -9.06 -5.68 -10.08
CA GLN A 137 -9.64 -5.05 -11.26
C GLN A 137 -9.49 -3.51 -11.24
N TYR A 138 -9.69 -2.88 -10.08
CA TYR A 138 -9.52 -1.44 -9.91
C TYR A 138 -8.09 -1.01 -10.21
N VAL A 139 -7.09 -1.71 -9.65
CA VAL A 139 -5.66 -1.45 -9.90
C VAL A 139 -5.35 -1.62 -11.37
N ILE A 140 -5.75 -2.73 -12.01
CA ILE A 140 -5.48 -2.98 -13.43
C ILE A 140 -6.09 -1.90 -14.34
N ASN A 141 -7.28 -1.38 -13.98
CA ASN A 141 -7.95 -0.36 -14.77
C ASN A 141 -7.37 1.06 -14.59
N ASN A 142 -6.64 1.29 -13.50
CA ASN A 142 -6.11 2.61 -13.17
C ASN A 142 -4.58 2.68 -13.34
N ASN A 143 -3.88 1.56 -13.24
CA ASN A 143 -2.43 1.47 -13.42
C ASN A 143 -2.03 1.59 -14.89
N THR A 144 -0.94 2.31 -15.16
CA THR A 144 -0.32 2.33 -16.49
C THR A 144 0.59 1.12 -16.64
N LYS A 145 0.64 0.55 -17.85
CA LYS A 145 1.46 -0.63 -18.14
C LYS A 145 2.96 -0.27 -18.00
N GLY A 146 3.65 -0.90 -17.04
CA GLY A 146 5.10 -0.76 -16.84
C GLY A 146 5.51 -0.14 -15.50
N ASP A 147 4.55 0.38 -14.75
CA ASP A 147 4.73 1.16 -13.53
C ASP A 147 4.72 0.26 -12.28
N ASP A 148 5.63 0.45 -11.32
CA ASP A 148 5.61 -0.32 -10.06
C ASP A 148 4.30 -0.08 -9.30
N ILE A 149 3.65 -1.17 -8.88
CA ILE A 149 2.39 -1.11 -8.12
C ILE A 149 2.74 -1.24 -6.63
N THR A 150 2.33 -0.25 -5.84
CA THR A 150 2.37 -0.35 -4.37
C THR A 150 0.97 -0.36 -3.80
N LEU A 151 0.65 -1.33 -2.95
CA LEU A 151 -0.61 -1.39 -2.22
C LEU A 151 -0.37 -1.03 -0.76
N VAL A 152 -1.03 0.01 -0.25
CA VAL A 152 -0.98 0.41 1.15
C VAL A 152 -2.30 0.07 1.82
N GLY A 153 -2.30 -0.96 2.67
CA GLY A 153 -3.50 -1.43 3.36
C GLY A 153 -3.49 -1.09 4.85
N TYR A 154 -4.57 -0.50 5.34
CA TYR A 154 -4.80 -0.27 6.76
C TYR A 154 -5.79 -1.29 7.32
N SER A 155 -5.51 -1.83 8.52
CA SER A 155 -6.39 -2.82 9.17
C SER A 155 -6.65 -4.00 8.22
N HIS A 156 -7.89 -4.50 8.13
CA HIS A 156 -8.29 -5.55 7.18
C HIS A 156 -8.13 -5.17 5.69
N GLY A 157 -7.97 -3.88 5.37
CA GLY A 157 -7.58 -3.44 4.03
C GLY A 157 -6.23 -4.01 3.59
N GLY A 158 -5.32 -4.30 4.54
CA GLY A 158 -4.08 -5.01 4.23
C GLY A 158 -4.28 -6.48 3.85
N ASN A 159 -5.24 -7.18 4.47
CA ASN A 159 -5.57 -8.55 4.05
C ASN A 159 -6.17 -8.55 2.63
N VAL A 160 -6.99 -7.55 2.30
CA VAL A 160 -7.52 -7.35 0.94
C VAL A 160 -6.36 -7.13 -0.05
N ALA A 161 -5.38 -6.30 0.31
CA ALA A 161 -4.20 -6.05 -0.53
C ALA A 161 -3.37 -7.34 -0.77
N ILE A 162 -3.14 -8.14 0.26
CA ILE A 162 -2.41 -9.41 0.16
C ILE A 162 -3.13 -10.40 -0.75
N GLN A 163 -4.45 -10.56 -0.57
CA GLN A 163 -5.25 -11.42 -1.44
C GLN A 163 -5.24 -10.94 -2.90
N ALA A 164 -5.23 -9.61 -3.12
CA ALA A 164 -5.26 -9.03 -4.46
C ALA A 164 -3.93 -9.20 -5.21
N ALA A 165 -2.80 -9.31 -4.52
CA ALA A 165 -1.47 -9.43 -5.14
C ALA A 165 -1.39 -10.61 -6.12
N ASP A 166 -1.82 -11.79 -5.70
CA ASP A 166 -1.83 -12.97 -6.57
C ASP A 166 -2.81 -12.81 -7.74
N MET A 167 -3.93 -12.12 -7.54
CA MET A 167 -4.92 -11.90 -8.59
C MET A 167 -4.41 -10.91 -9.65
N ILE A 168 -3.69 -9.87 -9.23
CA ILE A 168 -3.01 -8.93 -10.13
C ILE A 168 -1.94 -9.68 -10.91
N TYR A 169 -1.08 -10.43 -10.22
CA TYR A 169 -0.02 -11.21 -10.86
C TYR A 169 -0.56 -12.21 -11.87
N GLN A 170 -1.61 -12.98 -11.54
CA GLN A 170 -2.22 -13.93 -12.47
C GLN A 170 -2.80 -13.25 -13.73
N LYS A 171 -3.32 -12.02 -13.62
CA LYS A 171 -3.93 -11.30 -14.74
C LYS A 171 -2.92 -10.54 -15.59
N THR A 172 -1.78 -10.14 -15.02
CA THR A 172 -0.87 -9.17 -15.63
C THR A 172 0.57 -9.66 -15.78
N GLY A 173 0.96 -10.69 -15.04
CA GLY A 173 2.35 -11.10 -14.82
C GLY A 173 3.13 -10.19 -13.87
N GLN A 174 2.53 -9.09 -13.40
CA GLN A 174 3.22 -8.09 -12.59
C GLN A 174 3.09 -8.38 -11.10
N LYS A 175 4.23 -8.46 -10.40
CA LYS A 175 4.27 -8.48 -8.93
C LYS A 175 4.02 -7.09 -8.36
N VAL A 176 3.55 -7.02 -7.12
CA VAL A 176 3.24 -5.78 -6.42
C VAL A 176 4.05 -5.66 -5.13
N ASN A 177 4.36 -4.43 -4.74
CA ASN A 177 4.86 -4.13 -3.40
C ASN A 177 3.70 -3.88 -2.44
N ILE A 178 3.85 -4.25 -1.17
CA ILE A 178 2.80 -4.06 -0.15
C ILE A 178 3.35 -3.36 1.08
N ILE A 179 2.60 -2.39 1.59
CA ILE A 179 2.77 -1.85 2.93
C ILE A 179 1.47 -2.09 3.71
N THR A 180 1.55 -2.84 4.80
CA THR A 180 0.41 -3.03 5.71
C THR A 180 0.61 -2.25 7.00
N ILE A 181 -0.48 -1.73 7.55
CA ILE A 181 -0.48 -0.90 8.76
C ILE A 181 -1.60 -1.42 9.66
N ALA A 182 -1.28 -1.85 10.86
CA ALA A 182 -2.26 -2.42 11.80
C ALA A 182 -3.04 -3.63 11.23
N THR A 183 -2.48 -4.32 10.23
CA THR A 183 -3.22 -5.38 9.51
C THR A 183 -3.19 -6.69 10.28
N PRO A 184 -4.35 -7.24 10.69
CA PRO A 184 -4.42 -8.47 11.46
C PRO A 184 -4.01 -9.70 10.65
N THR A 185 -3.40 -10.67 11.33
CA THR A 185 -2.83 -11.89 10.73
C THR A 185 -3.53 -13.16 11.16
N HIS A 186 -4.51 -13.07 12.07
CA HIS A 186 -5.28 -14.22 12.55
C HIS A 186 -6.78 -13.95 12.38
N ASN A 187 -7.33 -14.38 11.24
CA ASN A 187 -8.77 -14.54 11.09
C ASN A 187 -9.23 -15.97 11.46
N GLU A 188 -8.37 -16.76 12.10
CA GLU A 188 -8.56 -18.18 12.35
C GLU A 188 -9.17 -18.54 13.72
N GLY A 189 -9.99 -17.67 14.31
CA GLY A 189 -10.71 -18.02 15.54
C GLY A 189 -11.53 -19.31 15.43
N GLN A 190 -11.86 -19.75 14.20
CA GLN A 190 -12.67 -20.95 13.94
C GLN A 190 -11.88 -22.26 13.84
N TYR A 191 -10.55 -22.24 13.65
CA TYR A 191 -9.77 -23.47 13.42
C TYR A 191 -8.70 -23.78 14.47
N LEU A 192 -8.53 -22.92 15.47
CA LEU A 192 -7.61 -23.14 16.60
C LEU A 192 -7.86 -24.47 17.35
N ASN A 193 -9.12 -24.92 17.38
CA ASN A 193 -9.49 -26.21 17.97
C ASN A 193 -8.88 -27.41 17.21
N TYR A 194 -8.57 -27.25 15.91
CA TYR A 194 -7.96 -28.30 15.09
C TYR A 194 -6.42 -28.30 15.17
N LYS A 195 -5.79 -27.15 15.46
CA LYS A 195 -4.33 -27.02 15.65
C LYS A 195 -3.78 -27.97 16.71
N ASN A 196 -4.47 -28.05 17.84
CA ASN A 196 -4.09 -28.90 18.98
C ASN A 196 -4.87 -30.22 19.02
N SER A 197 -5.55 -30.58 17.92
CA SER A 197 -6.31 -31.82 17.87
C SER A 197 -5.39 -33.03 17.93
N LYS A 198 -5.76 -34.03 18.73
CA LYS A 198 -5.10 -35.35 18.75
C LYS A 198 -5.40 -36.17 17.47
N ASN A 199 -6.30 -35.69 16.61
CA ASN A 199 -6.64 -36.33 15.35
C ASN A 199 -5.72 -35.79 14.24
N ASN A 200 -4.93 -36.68 13.64
CA ASN A 200 -3.98 -36.34 12.58
C ASN A 200 -4.65 -35.73 11.34
N PHE A 201 -5.85 -36.17 10.96
CA PHE A 201 -6.60 -35.60 9.83
C PHE A 201 -7.08 -34.18 10.12
N ALA A 202 -7.48 -33.88 11.36
CA ALA A 202 -7.82 -32.52 11.77
C ALA A 202 -6.61 -31.59 11.76
N ARG A 203 -5.43 -32.09 12.15
CA ARG A 203 -4.17 -31.36 12.04
C ARG A 203 -3.72 -31.17 10.58
N GLU A 204 -3.83 -32.20 9.74
CA GLU A 204 -3.53 -32.10 8.30
C GLU A 204 -4.48 -31.14 7.60
N LEU A 205 -5.78 -31.13 7.96
CA LEU A 205 -6.73 -30.12 7.48
C LEU A 205 -6.32 -28.72 7.94
N TYR A 206 -5.98 -28.55 9.22
CA TYR A 206 -5.45 -27.28 9.74
C TYR A 206 -4.20 -26.84 8.96
N GLU A 207 -3.24 -27.74 8.71
CA GLU A 207 -2.03 -27.46 7.91
C GLU A 207 -2.38 -27.15 6.44
N LEU A 208 -3.33 -27.85 5.80
CA LEU A 208 -3.80 -27.55 4.44
C LEU A 208 -4.51 -26.19 4.32
N TYR A 209 -5.26 -25.78 5.34
CA TYR A 209 -5.92 -24.47 5.40
C TYR A 209 -4.93 -23.35 5.75
N GLN A 210 -3.93 -23.62 6.60
CA GLN A 210 -2.86 -22.70 7.00
C GLN A 210 -1.82 -22.47 5.90
N ILE A 211 -1.35 -23.53 5.22
CA ILE A 211 -0.40 -23.48 4.10
C ILE A 211 -1.02 -22.80 2.85
N LYS A 212 -2.33 -22.55 2.86
CA LYS A 212 -3.06 -21.82 1.81
C LYS A 212 -3.94 -20.71 2.36
N SER A 213 -3.61 -20.16 3.52
CA SER A 213 -4.31 -18.98 4.00
C SER A 213 -4.02 -17.87 2.98
N LYS A 214 -5.07 -17.43 2.27
CA LYS A 214 -4.97 -16.42 1.19
C LYS A 214 -4.44 -15.08 1.69
N GLU A 215 -4.28 -14.93 3.00
CA GLU A 215 -3.84 -13.73 3.70
C GLU A 215 -2.45 -13.90 4.31
N ASN A 216 -1.80 -15.06 4.16
CA ASN A 216 -0.42 -15.28 4.52
C ASN A 216 0.50 -14.93 3.33
N PRO A 217 1.32 -13.87 3.44
CA PRO A 217 2.14 -13.38 2.34
C PRO A 217 3.25 -14.35 1.93
N GLU A 218 3.66 -15.29 2.80
CA GLU A 218 4.71 -16.26 2.47
C GLU A 218 4.33 -17.09 1.24
N PHE A 219 3.05 -17.43 1.10
CA PHE A 219 2.55 -18.27 0.01
C PHE A 219 2.12 -17.49 -1.24
N SER A 220 2.15 -16.15 -1.21
CA SER A 220 1.80 -15.33 -2.36
C SER A 220 2.92 -15.32 -3.40
N ASN A 221 2.56 -15.54 -4.67
CA ASN A 221 3.48 -15.41 -5.80
C ASN A 221 3.49 -13.99 -6.39
N GLY A 222 2.45 -13.19 -6.10
CA GLY A 222 2.31 -11.84 -6.59
C GLY A 222 2.96 -10.75 -5.75
N ILE A 223 3.48 -11.07 -4.56
CA ILE A 223 4.19 -10.09 -3.71
C ILE A 223 5.68 -10.06 -4.06
N ASN A 224 6.18 -8.86 -4.37
CA ASN A 224 7.61 -8.59 -4.61
C ASN A 224 8.36 -8.29 -3.31
N ASP A 225 7.93 -7.25 -2.59
CA ASP A 225 8.45 -6.86 -1.28
C ASP A 225 7.30 -6.38 -0.39
N MET A 226 7.40 -6.64 0.92
CA MET A 226 6.36 -6.28 1.86
C MET A 226 6.92 -5.71 3.16
N LYS A 227 6.30 -4.63 3.64
CA LYS A 227 6.58 -4.00 4.93
C LYS A 227 5.33 -3.98 5.79
N HIS A 228 5.46 -4.36 7.06
CA HIS A 228 4.35 -4.42 7.99
C HIS A 228 4.59 -3.54 9.20
N PHE A 229 3.79 -2.47 9.34
CA PHE A 229 3.79 -1.58 10.49
C PHE A 229 2.83 -2.09 11.56
N TRP A 230 3.32 -2.25 12.78
CA TRP A 230 2.55 -2.74 13.91
C TRP A 230 2.95 -2.04 15.21
N LEU A 231 2.05 -2.03 16.18
CA LEU A 231 2.22 -1.43 17.50
C LEU A 231 1.77 -2.43 18.58
N ASN A 232 2.47 -2.52 19.72
CA ASN A 232 2.13 -3.47 20.80
C ASN A 232 0.69 -3.30 21.33
N ASP A 233 0.27 -2.06 21.52
CA ASP A 233 -1.02 -1.74 22.15
C ASP A 233 -2.21 -1.82 21.19
N ASP A 234 -1.97 -2.04 19.90
CA ASP A 234 -2.98 -2.10 18.83
C ASP A 234 -4.05 -3.16 19.14
N GLY A 235 -3.74 -4.21 19.89
CA GLY A 235 -4.70 -5.22 20.38
C GLY A 235 -5.28 -6.13 19.27
N VAL A 236 -5.24 -5.63 18.04
CA VAL A 236 -5.36 -6.38 16.80
C VAL A 236 -3.97 -6.57 16.18
N ALA A 237 -3.01 -5.64 16.41
CA ALA A 237 -1.59 -5.77 16.06
C ALA A 237 -0.59 -6.03 17.21
N GLY A 238 0.54 -6.70 16.89
CA GLY A 238 1.51 -7.23 17.87
C GLY A 238 1.83 -8.72 17.71
N PRO A 239 2.12 -9.48 18.77
CA PRO A 239 2.10 -10.96 18.71
C PRO A 239 0.77 -11.52 18.14
N ILE A 240 -0.27 -10.67 18.06
CA ILE A 240 -1.61 -10.91 17.51
C ILE A 240 -1.81 -10.31 16.08
N ALA A 241 -1.14 -9.21 15.68
CA ALA A 241 -0.89 -8.93 14.23
C ALA A 241 0.57 -8.85 13.85
N GLY A 242 0.83 -9.58 12.79
CA GLY A 242 2.12 -10.11 12.48
C GLY A 242 1.98 -11.63 12.61
N GLY A 243 1.49 -12.12 13.76
CA GLY A 243 1.25 -13.55 13.99
C GLY A 243 2.48 -14.39 13.67
N GLU A 244 2.42 -15.72 13.79
CA GLU A 244 3.56 -16.50 13.29
C GLU A 244 3.79 -16.29 11.79
N ASP A 245 2.74 -15.98 11.03
CA ASP A 245 2.76 -15.92 9.57
C ASP A 245 3.63 -14.78 9.01
N TYR A 246 3.51 -13.54 9.51
CA TYR A 246 4.35 -12.44 9.03
C TYR A 246 5.72 -12.43 9.73
N TYR A 247 5.83 -12.84 10.99
CA TYR A 247 7.13 -12.89 11.67
C TYR A 247 8.03 -14.01 11.16
N LYS A 248 7.46 -15.11 10.64
CA LYS A 248 8.21 -16.20 10.01
C LYS A 248 8.32 -16.04 8.50
N SER A 249 7.55 -15.14 7.88
CA SER A 249 7.63 -14.92 6.44
C SER A 249 8.94 -14.26 6.06
N SER A 250 9.61 -14.83 5.08
CA SER A 250 10.83 -14.28 4.49
C SER A 250 10.56 -13.03 3.62
N LYS A 251 9.29 -12.81 3.25
CA LYS A 251 8.84 -11.70 2.40
C LYS A 251 8.42 -10.46 3.18
N VAL A 252 8.23 -10.57 4.51
CA VAL A 252 7.71 -9.48 5.33
C VAL A 252 8.79 -8.85 6.20
N HIS A 253 9.02 -7.57 5.98
CA HIS A 253 9.84 -6.74 6.86
C HIS A 253 8.94 -6.12 7.95
N ASN A 254 9.01 -6.67 9.17
CA ASN A 254 8.23 -6.20 10.30
C ASN A 254 8.84 -4.94 10.91
N ILE A 255 8.02 -3.90 11.03
CA ILE A 255 8.37 -2.56 11.52
C ILE A 255 7.53 -2.28 12.77
N HIS A 256 8.19 -2.30 13.91
CA HIS A 256 7.54 -1.97 15.18
C HIS A 256 7.48 -0.45 15.37
N ILE A 257 6.29 0.09 15.61
CA ILE A 257 6.08 1.49 15.99
C ILE A 257 6.29 1.62 17.50
N ASN A 258 7.26 2.44 17.89
CA ASN A 258 7.41 2.88 19.27
C ASN A 258 6.55 4.12 19.50
N ASP A 259 5.58 4.01 20.41
CA ASP A 259 4.68 5.10 20.80
C ASP A 259 5.17 5.91 22.01
N GLY A 260 6.34 5.56 22.57
CA GLY A 260 6.91 6.23 23.73
C GLY A 260 6.20 5.94 25.04
N GLY A 261 5.45 4.84 25.14
CA GLY A 261 4.66 4.51 26.34
C GLY A 261 3.39 5.35 26.42
N LYS A 262 2.79 5.63 25.26
CA LYS A 262 1.59 6.47 25.16
C LYS A 262 0.42 5.82 25.88
N ASP A 263 -0.26 6.58 26.73
CA ASP A 263 -1.48 6.12 27.41
C ASP A 263 -2.71 6.31 26.51
N TRP A 264 -3.00 5.30 25.69
CA TRP A 264 -4.11 5.28 24.74
C TRP A 264 -5.49 5.43 25.39
N SER A 265 -5.63 5.18 26.70
CA SER A 265 -6.92 5.38 27.39
C SER A 265 -7.34 6.86 27.45
N LYS A 266 -6.37 7.78 27.41
CA LYS A 266 -6.57 9.23 27.58
C LYS A 266 -6.79 10.02 26.28
N GLU A 267 -6.67 9.39 25.13
CA GLU A 267 -6.84 10.01 23.80
C GLU A 267 -8.34 10.12 23.42
N GLY A 268 -8.93 11.32 23.36
CA GLY A 268 -10.31 11.52 22.89
C GLY A 268 -11.43 11.01 23.84
N SER A 269 -12.70 11.28 23.48
CA SER A 269 -13.87 11.08 24.36
C SER A 269 -13.91 9.66 24.98
N SER A 270 -14.26 9.61 26.26
CA SER A 270 -14.12 8.50 27.23
C SER A 270 -14.90 7.19 26.93
N PHE A 271 -15.35 6.97 25.69
CA PHE A 271 -16.26 5.87 25.35
C PHE A 271 -15.66 4.79 24.44
N LEU A 272 -14.57 5.07 23.72
CA LEU A 272 -13.90 4.08 22.87
C LEU A 272 -12.80 3.32 23.64
N PRO A 273 -12.72 1.98 23.55
CA PRO A 273 -11.64 1.19 24.13
C PRO A 273 -10.25 1.66 23.67
N SER A 274 -9.25 1.56 24.55
CA SER A 274 -7.86 1.93 24.24
C SER A 274 -7.33 1.23 22.99
N PHE A 275 -7.69 -0.05 22.79
CA PHE A 275 -7.26 -0.83 21.62
C PHE A 275 -7.75 -0.26 20.28
N ILE A 276 -8.94 0.36 20.23
CA ILE A 276 -9.45 0.97 18.99
C ILE A 276 -8.61 2.21 18.64
N LYS A 277 -8.16 2.94 19.66
CA LYS A 277 -7.36 4.16 19.50
C LYS A 277 -5.94 3.85 19.07
N SER A 278 -5.32 2.83 19.66
CA SER A 278 -4.00 2.32 19.26
C SER A 278 -4.05 1.63 17.90
N HIS A 279 -5.12 0.90 17.55
CA HIS A 279 -5.32 0.39 16.17
C HIS A 279 -5.33 1.53 15.14
N GLY A 280 -5.92 2.67 15.52
CA GLY A 280 -5.91 3.92 14.77
C GLY A 280 -4.57 4.65 14.72
N PHE A 281 -3.43 4.02 15.02
CA PHE A 281 -2.13 4.71 15.09
C PHE A 281 -1.73 5.39 13.76
N ILE A 282 -2.28 4.94 12.63
CA ILE A 282 -2.13 5.59 11.32
C ILE A 282 -2.63 7.05 11.31
N TYR A 283 -3.52 7.43 12.23
CA TYR A 283 -4.02 8.80 12.37
C TYR A 283 -3.06 9.74 13.13
N TYR A 284 -1.85 9.29 13.46
CA TYR A 284 -0.83 10.10 14.14
C TYR A 284 0.42 10.25 13.26
N PRO A 285 0.43 11.18 12.28
CA PRO A 285 1.51 11.31 11.29
C PRO A 285 2.89 11.49 11.90
N GLN A 286 3.01 12.29 12.96
CA GLN A 286 4.31 12.54 13.58
C GLN A 286 4.92 11.27 14.16
N MET A 287 4.10 10.39 14.73
CA MET A 287 4.58 9.13 15.28
C MET A 287 5.06 8.18 14.17
N ILE A 288 4.37 8.14 13.03
CA ILE A 288 4.84 7.39 11.85
C ILE A 288 6.17 7.95 11.36
N LYS A 289 6.26 9.28 11.16
CA LYS A 289 7.47 9.97 10.70
C LYS A 289 8.67 9.69 11.58
N ASP A 290 8.51 9.94 12.88
CA ASP A 290 9.53 9.71 13.89
C ASP A 290 10.07 8.28 13.85
N ASN A 291 9.19 7.28 13.71
CA ASN A 291 9.60 5.89 13.69
C ASN A 291 10.32 5.51 12.40
N VAL A 292 9.83 5.95 11.24
CA VAL A 292 10.48 5.70 9.94
C VAL A 292 11.88 6.32 9.91
N GLU A 293 12.02 7.56 10.36
CA GLU A 293 13.29 8.28 10.37
C GLU A 293 14.28 7.70 11.40
N LYS A 294 13.84 7.48 12.65
CA LYS A 294 14.71 6.96 13.72
C LYS A 294 15.21 5.55 13.45
N GLN A 295 14.36 4.70 12.86
CA GLN A 295 14.72 3.32 12.53
C GLN A 295 15.44 3.17 11.19
N LYS A 296 15.57 4.27 10.42
CA LYS A 296 16.19 4.28 9.08
C LYS A 296 15.62 3.19 8.17
N ILE A 297 14.29 3.12 8.12
CA ILE A 297 13.59 2.08 7.36
C ILE A 297 13.90 2.26 5.88
N SER A 298 14.45 1.21 5.25
CA SER A 298 14.77 1.25 3.83
C SER A 298 13.49 1.27 2.98
N PRO A 299 13.52 1.85 1.78
CA PRO A 299 12.42 1.74 0.83
C PRO A 299 12.09 0.29 0.45
N LEU A 300 10.93 0.10 -0.20
CA LEU A 300 10.56 -1.13 -0.87
C LEU A 300 11.55 -1.44 -1.99
N LYS A 301 11.75 -2.72 -2.28
CA LYS A 301 12.58 -3.14 -3.42
C LYS A 301 11.84 -2.83 -4.73
N PRO A 302 12.53 -2.38 -5.78
CA PRO A 302 11.96 -2.29 -7.13
C PRO A 302 11.40 -3.64 -7.58
N VAL A 303 10.34 -3.61 -8.39
CA VAL A 303 9.83 -4.84 -9.01
C VAL A 303 10.75 -5.20 -10.19
N ASN A 304 11.39 -6.38 -10.15
CA ASN A 304 12.17 -6.87 -11.29
C ASN A 304 11.23 -7.12 -12.47
N LYS A 305 11.47 -6.44 -13.60
CA LYS A 305 10.63 -6.51 -14.80
C LYS A 305 11.05 -7.63 -15.78
N ASP A 306 12.10 -8.37 -15.44
CA ASP A 306 12.78 -9.37 -16.30
C ASP A 306 12.60 -10.83 -15.84
N GLU A 307 11.75 -11.10 -14.84
CA GLU A 307 11.37 -12.46 -14.38
C GLU A 307 9.95 -12.85 -14.84
#